data_AF-A0A3A2ZNJ6-F1
#
_entry.id   AF-A0A3A2ZNJ6-F1
#
_cell.length_a   1.000
_cell.length_b   1.000
_cell.length_c   1.000
_cell.angle_alpha   90.00
_cell.angle_beta   90.00
_cell.angle_gamma   90.00
#
_symmetry.space_group_name_H-M   'P 1'
#
loop_
_entity.id
_entity.type
_entity.pdbx_description
1 polymer ?
#
loop_
_entity_poly.entity_id
_entity_poly.type
_entity_poly.pdbx_seq_one_letter_code
_entity_poly.pdbx_strand_id
1 'polypeptide(L)'
;MPVPFEALIPYGIIVACFGVTGVGLHYVKTFANDGKRARWNTDLWDRADHVPTVTNANDNLLDTVMERDMRLTGSKRGQSTNAIAPKGFEVSNPWKLEKRIV
;
A
#
# COMPACT_ATOMS: atom_id res chain seq x y z
N MET A 1 40.90 -22.56 20.57
CA MET A 1 39.85 -23.58 20.34
C MET A 1 39.12 -23.23 19.06
N PRO A 2 39.06 -24.14 18.06
CA PRO A 2 38.33 -23.90 16.81
C PRO A 2 36.82 -23.75 17.08
N VAL A 3 36.13 -22.99 16.23
CA VAL A 3 34.68 -22.73 16.37
C VAL A 3 33.89 -24.02 16.13
N PRO A 4 32.93 -24.38 17.01
CA PRO A 4 32.11 -25.58 16.84
C PRO A 4 31.05 -25.37 15.76
N PHE A 5 31.41 -25.60 14.50
CA PHE A 5 30.55 -25.37 13.33
C PHE A 5 29.24 -26.17 13.36
N GLU A 6 29.24 -27.36 13.95
CA GLU A 6 28.05 -28.21 14.14
C GLU A 6 26.97 -27.51 14.96
N ALA A 7 27.36 -26.73 15.98
CA ALA A 7 26.45 -25.91 16.78
C ALA A 7 25.90 -24.70 16.00
N LEU A 8 26.55 -24.31 14.89
CA LEU A 8 26.13 -23.19 14.04
C LEU A 8 25.22 -23.61 12.88
N ILE A 9 25.18 -24.89 12.52
CA ILE A 9 24.32 -25.41 11.44
C ILE A 9 22.84 -25.03 11.66
N PRO A 10 22.23 -25.21 12.85
CA PRO A 10 20.84 -24.84 13.07
C PRO A 10 20.60 -23.34 12.86
N TYR A 11 21.52 -22.49 13.34
CA TYR A 11 21.44 -21.05 13.15
C TYR A 11 21.60 -20.66 11.67
N GLY A 12 22.48 -21.33 10.93
CA GLY A 12 22.65 -21.13 9.49
C GLY A 12 21.37 -21.43 8.70
N ILE A 13 20.69 -22.53 9.04
CA ILE A 13 19.39 -22.88 8.43
C ILE A 13 18.34 -21.82 8.75
N ILE A 14 18.25 -21.38 10.01
CA ILE A 14 17.32 -20.33 10.42
C ILE A 14 17.56 -19.03 9.63
N VAL A 15 18.81 -18.58 9.55
CA VAL A 15 19.19 -17.38 8.79
C VAL A 15 18.85 -17.53 7.30
N ALA A 16 19.12 -18.70 6.72
CA ALA A 16 18.77 -18.98 5.32
C ALA A 16 17.26 -18.92 5.07
N CYS A 17 16.45 -19.55 5.92
CA CYS A 17 14.98 -19.53 5.80
C CYS A 17 14.41 -18.12 5.94
N PHE A 18 14.89 -17.34 6.93
CA PHE A 18 14.48 -15.94 7.09
C PHE A 18 14.96 -15.07 5.93
N GLY A 19 16.16 -15.32 5.40
CA GLY A 19 16.70 -14.63 4.23
C GLY A 19 15.85 -14.86 2.98
N VAL A 20 15.55 -16.12 2.66
CA VAL A 20 14.68 -16.49 1.53
C VAL A 20 13.29 -15.86 1.66
N THR A 21 12.70 -15.94 2.86
CA THR A 21 11.38 -15.37 3.11
C THR A 21 11.40 -13.84 2.98
N GLY A 22 12.41 -13.17 3.52
CA GLY A 22 12.55 -11.71 3.46
C GLY A 22 12.72 -11.18 2.03
N VAL A 23 13.59 -11.82 1.24
CA VAL A 23 13.79 -11.47 -0.18
C VAL A 23 12.54 -11.78 -1.00
N GLY A 24 11.91 -12.93 -0.77
CA GLY A 24 10.66 -13.31 -1.43
C GLY A 24 9.54 -12.29 -1.19
N LEU A 25 9.32 -11.91 0.07
CA LEU A 25 8.32 -10.90 0.42
C LEU A 25 8.65 -9.53 -0.16
N HIS A 26 9.92 -9.15 -0.18
CA HIS A 26 10.36 -7.89 -0.81
C HIS A 26 10.00 -7.87 -2.29
N TYR A 27 10.31 -8.93 -3.03
CA TYR A 27 10.05 -9.03 -4.46
C TYR A 27 8.55 -9.03 -4.79
N VAL A 28 7.75 -9.81 -4.05
CA VAL A 28 6.30 -9.83 -4.24
C VAL A 28 5.69 -8.46 -3.96
N LYS A 29 6.15 -7.77 -2.91
CA LYS A 29 5.67 -6.42 -2.59
C LYS A 29 6.09 -5.40 -3.63
N THR A 30 7.31 -5.43 -4.16
CA THR A 30 7.71 -4.50 -5.21
C THR A 30 6.96 -4.76 -6.50
N PHE A 31 6.75 -6.03 -6.87
CA PHE A 31 5.95 -6.40 -8.04
C PHE A 31 4.51 -5.90 -7.94
N ALA A 32 3.85 -6.08 -6.78
CA ALA A 32 2.49 -5.61 -6.56
C ALA A 32 2.34 -4.07 -6.46
N ASN A 33 3.44 -3.33 -6.34
CA ASN A 33 3.45 -1.87 -6.26
C ASN A 33 4.08 -1.22 -7.51
N ASP A 34 3.94 -1.86 -8.68
CA ASP A 34 4.48 -1.39 -9.96
C ASP A 34 6.00 -1.12 -9.93
N GLY A 35 6.74 -1.98 -9.23
CA GLY A 35 8.18 -1.84 -9.03
C GLY A 35 8.58 -0.78 -8.00
N LYS A 36 7.62 -0.06 -7.42
CA LYS A 36 7.88 0.93 -6.36
C LYS A 36 7.91 0.27 -4.99
N ARG A 37 8.58 0.93 -4.04
CA ARG A 37 8.57 0.49 -2.63
C ARG A 37 7.16 0.67 -2.06
N ALA A 38 6.72 -0.31 -1.25
CA ALA A 38 5.47 -0.20 -0.52
C ALA A 38 5.51 1.00 0.45
N ARG A 39 4.44 1.79 0.47
CA ARG A 39 4.27 2.85 1.48
C ARG A 39 3.95 2.23 2.83
N TRP A 40 4.53 2.79 3.87
CA TRP A 40 4.28 2.44 5.27
C TRP A 40 3.64 3.64 5.95
N ASN A 41 2.87 3.40 7.01
CA ASN A 41 2.20 4.45 7.79
C ASN A 41 1.35 5.43 6.95
N THR A 42 0.59 4.91 5.98
CA THR A 42 -0.33 5.73 5.17
C THR A 42 -1.46 6.26 6.04
N ASP A 43 -1.58 7.58 6.12
CA ASP A 43 -2.61 8.26 6.91
C ASP A 43 -3.93 8.42 6.15
N LEU A 44 -4.88 9.18 6.71
CA LEU A 44 -6.18 9.41 6.08
C LEU A 44 -6.05 10.15 4.75
N TRP A 45 -5.10 11.07 4.63
CA TRP A 45 -4.85 11.83 3.40
C TRP A 45 -4.29 10.93 2.29
N ASP A 46 -3.43 9.97 2.65
CA ASP A 46 -2.83 9.01 1.73
C ASP A 46 -3.76 7.86 1.32
N ARG A 47 -4.56 7.31 2.25
CA ARG A 47 -5.12 5.94 2.13
C ARG A 47 -6.57 5.84 1.64
N ALA A 48 -7.45 6.75 2.08
CA ALA A 48 -8.91 6.54 2.14
C ALA A 48 -9.26 5.15 2.67
N ASP A 49 -9.15 4.94 3.98
CA ASP A 49 -9.87 3.84 4.63
C ASP A 49 -10.11 4.19 6.11
N HIS A 50 -11.41 4.32 6.43
CA HIS A 50 -12.11 4.27 7.71
C HIS A 50 -11.47 4.96 8.94
N VAL A 51 -12.11 6.04 9.37
CA VAL A 51 -12.03 6.53 10.75
C VAL A 51 -12.51 5.41 11.68
N PRO A 52 -11.75 5.00 12.72
CA PRO A 52 -12.32 4.21 13.79
C PRO A 52 -13.17 5.16 14.64
N THR A 53 -14.46 5.23 14.30
CA THR A 53 -15.55 5.78 15.13
C THR A 53 -15.20 7.03 15.96
N VAL A 54 -15.48 8.22 15.44
CA VAL A 54 -15.92 9.34 16.30
C VAL A 54 -17.16 9.97 15.66
N THR A 55 -18.17 10.10 16.50
CA THR A 55 -19.61 10.27 16.26
C THR A 55 -20.03 11.68 15.86
N ASN A 56 -19.25 12.44 15.09
CA ASN A 56 -19.63 13.81 14.72
C ASN A 56 -19.42 14.07 13.23
N ALA A 57 -20.47 14.60 12.61
CA ALA A 57 -20.65 14.85 11.19
C ALA A 57 -19.51 15.69 10.60
N ASN A 58 -19.19 15.45 9.32
CA ASN A 58 -18.18 16.13 8.51
C ASN A 58 -16.76 15.73 8.96
N ASP A 59 -16.14 14.68 8.40
CA ASP A 59 -15.22 14.93 7.29
C ASP A 59 -14.68 13.60 6.74
N ASN A 60 -14.80 13.43 5.41
CA ASN A 60 -13.86 12.78 4.47
C ASN A 60 -14.62 12.35 3.20
N LEU A 61 -15.17 13.33 2.49
CA LEU A 61 -15.80 13.18 1.16
C LEU A 61 -14.82 13.48 0.02
N LEU A 62 -13.51 13.46 0.29
CA LEU A 62 -12.48 13.82 -0.67
C LEU A 62 -11.73 12.55 -1.09
N ASP A 63 -11.70 12.29 -2.40
CA ASP A 63 -10.82 11.28 -2.99
C ASP A 63 -9.41 11.45 -2.41
N THR A 64 -8.99 10.50 -1.59
CA THR A 64 -7.64 10.55 -1.01
C THR A 64 -6.60 10.37 -2.10
N VAL A 65 -5.37 10.78 -1.81
CA VAL A 65 -4.32 10.92 -2.84
C VAL A 65 -4.13 9.64 -3.64
N MET A 66 -4.13 8.46 -3.00
CA MET A 66 -3.95 7.19 -3.71
C MET A 66 -5.14 6.79 -4.59
N GLU A 67 -6.37 7.10 -4.18
CA GLU A 67 -7.58 6.81 -4.97
C GLU A 67 -7.70 7.76 -6.16
N ARG A 68 -7.36 9.04 -5.94
CA ARG A 68 -7.20 10.02 -7.01
C ARG A 68 -6.15 9.57 -8.02
N ASP A 69 -4.97 9.14 -7.57
CA ASP A 69 -3.88 8.69 -8.45
C ASP A 69 -4.31 7.44 -9.26
N MET A 70 -5.08 6.54 -8.66
CA MET A 70 -5.69 5.40 -9.35
C MET A 70 -6.64 5.84 -10.46
N ARG A 71 -7.44 6.89 -10.25
CA ARG A 71 -8.32 7.47 -11.29
C ARG A 71 -7.55 8.21 -12.38
N LEU A 72 -6.44 8.84 -12.04
CA LEU A 72 -5.61 9.58 -13.00
C LEU A 72 -4.73 8.68 -13.87
N THR A 73 -4.27 7.55 -13.33
CA THR A 73 -3.23 6.73 -13.98
C THR A 73 -3.63 5.27 -14.20
N GLY A 74 -4.76 4.82 -13.65
CA GLY A 74 -5.17 3.42 -13.65
C GLY A 74 -4.46 2.55 -12.60
N SER A 75 -3.48 3.09 -11.87
CA SER A 75 -2.77 2.39 -10.79
C SER A 75 -2.77 3.19 -9.49
N LYS A 76 -2.94 2.50 -8.36
CA LYS A 76 -2.77 3.06 -6.99
C LYS A 76 -1.37 3.61 -6.71
N ARG A 77 -0.39 3.32 -7.58
CA ARG A 77 1.02 3.74 -7.45
C ARG A 77 1.50 4.54 -8.66
N GLY A 78 0.67 4.68 -9.69
CA GLY A 78 1.00 5.47 -10.86
C GLY A 78 1.20 6.94 -10.49
N GLN A 79 2.19 7.57 -11.09
CA GLN A 79 2.43 9.00 -10.96
C GLN A 79 2.36 9.60 -12.36
N SER A 80 1.65 10.71 -12.49
CA SER A 80 1.57 11.47 -13.72
C SER A 80 2.01 12.90 -13.45
N THR A 81 2.82 13.45 -14.35
CA THR A 81 3.27 14.85 -14.33
C THR A 81 2.57 15.68 -15.41
N ASN A 82 1.53 15.14 -16.05
CA ASN A 82 0.82 15.81 -17.13
C ASN A 82 0.05 17.02 -16.56
N ALA A 83 0.17 18.17 -17.23
CA ALA A 83 -0.54 19.39 -16.84
C ALA A 83 -2.07 19.27 -17.04
N ILE A 84 -2.50 18.41 -17.97
CA ILE A 84 -3.91 18.19 -18.32
C ILE A 84 -4.27 16.75 -17.94
N ALA A 85 -5.38 16.59 -17.22
CA ALA A 85 -5.89 15.28 -16.81
C ALA A 85 -6.39 14.45 -18.03
N PRO A 86 -6.38 13.11 -17.94
CA PRO A 86 -6.90 12.28 -19.02
C PRO A 86 -8.41 12.50 -19.22
N LYS A 87 -8.86 12.36 -20.47
CA LYS A 87 -10.28 12.46 -20.83
C LYS A 87 -11.10 11.43 -20.04
N GLY A 88 -12.23 11.85 -19.49
CA GLY A 88 -13.08 11.00 -18.65
C GLY A 88 -12.77 11.05 -17.15
N PHE A 89 -11.65 11.66 -16.73
CA PHE A 89 -11.39 11.90 -15.31
C PHE A 89 -12.50 12.76 -14.67
N GLU A 90 -13.05 13.70 -15.43
CA GLU A 90 -14.13 14.61 -15.06
C GLU A 90 -15.43 13.91 -14.63
N VAL A 91 -15.73 12.74 -15.20
CA VAL A 91 -16.94 11.95 -14.88
C VAL A 91 -16.65 10.73 -14.01
N SER A 92 -15.40 10.49 -13.68
CA SER A 92 -14.97 9.27 -12.97
C SER A 92 -15.15 9.31 -11.45
N ASN A 93 -15.80 10.34 -10.90
CA ASN A 93 -15.92 10.55 -9.46
C ASN A 93 -16.95 9.62 -8.81
N PRO A 94 -16.53 8.60 -8.04
CA PRO A 94 -17.45 7.68 -7.39
C PRO A 94 -17.82 8.17 -5.98
N TRP A 95 -19.12 8.25 -5.70
CA TRP A 95 -19.59 8.43 -4.33
C TRP A 95 -19.73 7.07 -3.65
N LYS A 96 -18.94 6.84 -2.60
CA LYS A 96 -19.04 5.61 -1.79
C LYS A 96 -20.32 5.64 -1.00
N LEU A 97 -21.17 4.63 -1.20
CA LEU A 97 -22.39 4.42 -0.42
C LEU A 97 -22.07 3.42 0.68
N GLU A 98 -22.40 3.77 1.93
CA GLU A 98 -22.33 2.84 3.05
C GLU A 98 -23.71 2.24 3.33
N LYS A 99 -23.71 1.01 3.85
CA LYS A 99 -24.95 0.38 4.32
C LYS A 99 -25.41 1.10 5.58
N ARG A 100 -26.72 1.34 5.71
CA ARG A 100 -27.30 1.92 6.92
C ARG A 100 -26.88 1.10 8.15
N ILE A 101 -26.30 1.78 9.13
CA ILE A 101 -25.98 1.21 10.44
C ILE A 101 -27.27 1.27 11.26
N VAL A 102 -27.89 0.12 11.50
CA VAL A 102 -29.07 -0.07 12.38
C VAL A 102 -28.71 -1.11 13.43
#